data_AF-A0A7C3YYB3-F1
#
_entry.id   AF-A0A7C3YYB3-F1
#
_cell.length_a   1.000
_cell.length_b   1.000
_cell.length_c   1.000
_cell.angle_alpha   90.00
_cell.angle_beta   90.00
_cell.angle_gamma   90.00
#
_symmetry.space_group_name_H-M   'P 1'
#
loop_
_entity.id
_entity.type
_entity.pdbx_description
1 polymer ?
#
loop_
_entity_poly.entity_id
_entity_poly.type
_entity_poly.pdbx_seq_one_letter_code
_entity_poly.pdbx_strand_id
1 'polypeptide(L)'
;MNPDTVGLIGVLVMLAMIFAGVWVGTAMILAGFLGLLYLEGTSMALTILGTEPFSQIASYVLACVPLYILMGIVVSKTGIASDLYWTANKWVGSIRGGLAIATTFAAGAF
;
A
#
# COMPACT_ATOMS: atom_id res chain seq x y z
N MET A 1 -21.80 -27.74 10.42
CA MET A 1 -20.43 -28.29 10.23
C MET A 1 -19.52 -27.62 11.24
N ASN A 2 -18.45 -28.28 11.70
CA ASN A 2 -17.47 -27.61 12.56
C ASN A 2 -16.83 -26.44 11.78
N PRO A 3 -16.59 -25.28 12.42
CA PRO A 3 -16.00 -24.11 11.77
C PRO A 3 -14.68 -24.43 11.05
N ASP A 4 -13.87 -25.32 11.65
CA ASP A 4 -12.58 -25.74 11.10
C ASP A 4 -12.73 -26.47 9.76
N THR A 5 -13.77 -27.30 9.62
CA THR A 5 -14.04 -28.04 8.38
C THR A 5 -14.51 -27.11 7.27
N VAL A 6 -15.33 -26.11 7.62
CA VAL A 6 -15.79 -25.09 6.67
C VAL A 6 -14.59 -24.25 6.19
N GLY A 7 -13.71 -23.86 7.11
CA GLY A 7 -12.48 -23.15 6.77
C GLY A 7 -11.57 -23.95 5.84
N LEU A 8 -11.36 -25.23 6.12
CA LEU A 8 -10.55 -26.11 5.26
C LEU A 8 -11.12 -26.23 3.84
N ILE A 9 -12.44 -26.44 3.73
CA ILE A 9 -13.12 -26.53 2.42
C ILE A 9 -13.01 -25.19 1.69
N GLY A 10 -13.22 -24.07 2.38
CA GLY A 10 -13.10 -22.73 1.79
C GLY A 10 -11.70 -22.46 1.21
N VAL A 11 -10.64 -22.83 1.94
CA VAL A 11 -9.25 -22.71 1.46
C VAL A 11 -8.99 -23.60 0.25
N LEU A 12 -9.46 -24.85 0.26
CA LEU A 12 -9.27 -25.77 -0.86
C LEU A 12 -9.99 -25.28 -2.12
N VAL A 13 -11.22 -24.77 -1.99
CA VAL A 13 -11.98 -24.21 -3.11
C VAL A 13 -11.30 -22.94 -3.64
N MET A 14 -10.83 -22.06 -2.76
CA MET A 14 -10.08 -20.85 -3.16
C MET A 14 -8.82 -21.23 -3.96
N LEU A 15 -8.05 -22.20 -3.48
CA LEU A 15 -6.86 -22.68 -4.18
C LEU A 15 -7.21 -23.29 -5.54
N ALA A 16 -8.27 -24.09 -5.62
CA ALA A 16 -8.75 -24.65 -6.88
C ALA A 16 -9.13 -23.56 -7.89
N MET A 17 -9.79 -22.48 -7.44
CA MET A 17 -10.10 -21.32 -8.29
C MET A 17 -8.84 -20.63 -8.82
N ILE A 18 -7.83 -20.45 -7.96
CA ILE A 18 -6.55 -19.84 -8.35
C ILE A 18 -5.84 -20.73 -9.40
N PHE A 19 -5.80 -22.05 -9.19
CA PHE A 19 -5.22 -22.98 -10.15
C PHE A 19 -5.99 -23.05 -11.48
N ALA A 20 -7.30 -22.82 -11.45
CA ALA A 20 -8.13 -22.70 -12.64
C ALA A 20 -7.92 -21.39 -13.43
N GLY A 21 -7.04 -20.50 -12.95
CA GLY A 21 -6.69 -19.25 -13.62
C GLY A 21 -7.59 -18.06 -13.26
N VAL A 22 -8.42 -18.18 -12.20
CA VAL A 22 -9.18 -17.04 -11.69
C VAL A 22 -8.23 -16.05 -11.02
N TRP A 23 -8.46 -14.74 -11.22
CA TRP A 23 -7.69 -13.70 -10.55
C TRP A 23 -7.75 -13.87 -9.02
N VAL A 24 -6.59 -13.85 -8.38
CA VAL A 24 -6.42 -14.22 -6.96
C VAL A 24 -7.37 -13.43 -6.05
N GLY A 25 -7.51 -12.11 -6.26
CA GLY A 25 -8.40 -11.32 -5.40
C GLY A 25 -9.89 -11.67 -5.58
N THR A 26 -10.35 -12.09 -6.76
CA THR A 26 -11.73 -12.56 -6.94
C THR A 26 -11.93 -13.88 -6.20
N ALA A 27 -10.96 -14.79 -6.27
CA ALA A 27 -11.00 -16.04 -5.53
C ALA A 27 -11.05 -15.79 -4.00
N MET A 28 -10.23 -14.86 -3.50
CA MET A 28 -10.20 -14.50 -2.08
C MET A 28 -11.52 -13.86 -1.62
N ILE A 29 -12.08 -12.92 -2.40
CA ILE A 29 -13.35 -12.26 -2.07
C ILE A 29 -14.48 -13.28 -2.06
N LEU A 30 -14.59 -14.13 -3.08
CA LEU A 30 -15.66 -15.13 -3.15
C LEU A 30 -15.57 -16.17 -2.04
N ALA A 31 -14.38 -16.73 -1.80
CA ALA A 31 -14.19 -17.73 -0.74
C ALA A 31 -14.43 -17.13 0.65
N GLY A 32 -13.93 -15.92 0.91
CA GLY A 32 -14.16 -15.20 2.16
C GLY A 32 -15.64 -14.84 2.37
N PHE A 33 -16.30 -14.30 1.35
CA PHE A 33 -17.71 -13.92 1.42
C PHE A 33 -18.63 -15.13 1.61
N LEU A 34 -18.44 -16.22 0.85
CA LEU A 34 -19.22 -17.45 1.01
C LEU A 34 -18.98 -18.11 2.37
N GLY A 35 -17.74 -18.07 2.88
CA GLY A 35 -17.40 -18.55 4.22
C GLY A 35 -18.11 -17.75 5.31
N LEU A 36 -18.06 -16.42 5.23
CA LEU A 36 -18.76 -15.53 6.17
C LEU A 36 -20.27 -15.68 6.10
N LEU A 37 -20.84 -15.81 4.89
CA LEU A 37 -22.26 -16.07 4.70
C LEU A 37 -22.72 -17.35 5.40
N TYR A 38 -21.90 -18.41 5.35
CA TYR A 38 -22.23 -19.69 5.95
C TYR A 38 -22.05 -19.71 7.48
N LEU A 39 -21.02 -19.04 8.01
CA LEU A 39 -20.67 -19.08 9.43
C LEU A 39 -21.40 -18.04 10.28
N GLU A 40 -21.46 -16.80 9.78
CA GLU A 40 -21.94 -15.62 10.53
C GLU A 40 -23.29 -15.10 10.00
N GLY A 41 -23.75 -15.62 8.85
CA GLY A 41 -25.03 -15.26 8.24
C GLY A 41 -24.96 -14.04 7.31
N THR A 42 -26.10 -13.74 6.69
CA THR A 42 -26.21 -12.72 5.63
C THR A 42 -25.89 -11.31 6.13
N SER A 43 -26.40 -10.93 7.30
CA SER A 43 -26.21 -9.58 7.84
C SER A 43 -24.72 -9.24 8.04
N MET A 44 -23.97 -10.12 8.70
CA MET A 44 -22.54 -9.88 8.98
C MET A 44 -21.71 -9.88 7.70
N ALA A 45 -21.97 -10.84 6.80
CA ALA A 45 -21.25 -10.94 5.54
C ALA A 45 -21.43 -9.69 4.66
N LEU A 46 -22.64 -9.17 4.56
CA LEU A 46 -22.94 -7.92 3.82
C LEU A 46 -22.28 -6.70 4.48
N THR A 47 -22.27 -6.63 5.82
CA THR A 47 -21.58 -5.54 6.53
C THR A 47 -20.08 -5.56 6.24
N ILE A 48 -19.41 -6.71 6.42
CA ILE A 48 -17.96 -6.82 6.16
C ILE A 48 -17.64 -6.49 4.69
N LEU A 49 -18.44 -6.98 3.74
CA LEU A 49 -18.25 -6.71 2.31
C LEU A 49 -18.31 -5.19 2.00
N GLY A 50 -19.14 -4.43 2.73
CA GLY A 50 -19.25 -2.98 2.56
C GLY A 50 -18.18 -2.17 3.32
N THR A 51 -17.75 -2.63 4.50
CA THR A 51 -16.85 -1.85 5.37
C THR A 51 -15.39 -2.14 5.13
N GLU A 52 -15.03 -3.39 4.85
CA GLU A 52 -13.63 -3.81 4.78
C GLU A 52 -12.86 -3.16 3.63
N PRO A 53 -13.38 -3.11 2.38
CA PRO A 53 -12.69 -2.42 1.29
C PRO A 53 -12.47 -0.93 1.59
N PHE A 54 -13.45 -0.28 2.22
CA PHE A 54 -13.35 1.12 2.62
C PHE A 54 -12.23 1.32 3.65
N SER A 55 -12.16 0.46 4.68
CA SER A 55 -11.11 0.50 5.70
C SER A 55 -9.71 0.38 5.09
N GLN A 56 -9.53 -0.50 4.11
CA GLN A 56 -8.24 -0.70 3.44
C GLN A 56 -7.81 0.54 2.62
N ILE A 57 -8.75 1.17 1.92
CA ILE A 57 -8.50 2.40 1.15
C ILE A 57 -8.27 3.59 2.08
N ALA A 58 -9.03 3.67 3.18
CA ALA A 58 -8.88 4.69 4.22
C ALA A 58 -7.73 4.40 5.20
N SER A 59 -6.72 3.63 4.77
CA SER A 59 -5.55 3.34 5.58
C SER A 59 -4.61 4.54 5.66
N TYR A 60 -3.96 4.70 6.81
CA TYR A 60 -2.96 5.75 7.03
C TYR A 60 -1.84 5.72 5.97
N VAL A 61 -1.43 4.51 5.56
CA VAL A 61 -0.40 4.32 4.53
C VAL A 61 -0.84 4.90 3.18
N LEU A 62 -2.09 4.65 2.75
CA LEU A 62 -2.60 5.25 1.53
C LEU A 62 -2.79 6.76 1.67
N ALA A 63 -3.12 7.27 2.86
CA ALA A 63 -3.19 8.71 3.11
C ALA A 63 -1.83 9.41 2.97
N CYS A 64 -0.73 8.71 3.28
CA CYS A 64 0.63 9.22 3.06
C CYS A 64 0.96 9.39 1.57
N VAL A 65 0.38 8.59 0.67
CA VAL A 65 0.73 8.62 -0.76
C VAL A 65 0.39 9.97 -1.43
N PRO A 66 -0.84 10.51 -1.33
CA PRO A 66 -1.15 11.85 -1.85
C PRO A 66 -0.31 12.96 -1.20
N LEU A 67 -0.01 12.85 0.09
CA LEU A 67 0.83 13.83 0.79
C LEU A 67 2.26 13.83 0.27
N TYR A 68 2.82 12.65 -0.03
CA TYR A 68 4.15 12.51 -0.63
C TYR A 68 4.17 13.03 -2.07
N ILE A 69 3.11 12.77 -2.85
CA ILE A 69 2.93 13.36 -4.19
C ILE A 69 2.84 14.89 -4.09
N LEU A 70 2.07 15.42 -3.15
CA LEU A 70 1.92 16.87 -2.92
C LEU A 70 3.27 17.50 -2.57
N MET A 71 4.02 16.89 -1.64
CA MET A 71 5.38 17.31 -1.29
C MET A 71 6.28 17.34 -2.53
N GLY A 72 6.29 16.28 -3.36
CA GLY A 72 7.06 16.24 -4.60
C GLY A 72 6.70 17.38 -5.57
N ILE A 73 5.41 17.69 -5.72
CA ILE A 73 4.94 18.81 -6.54
C ILE A 73 5.40 20.15 -5.96
N VAL A 74 5.26 20.36 -4.65
CA VAL A 74 5.68 21.59 -3.96
C VAL A 74 7.18 21.81 -4.15
N VAL A 75 8.00 20.78 -3.91
CA VAL A 75 9.46 20.84 -4.08
C VAL A 75 9.84 21.14 -5.53
N SER A 76 9.17 20.51 -6.49
CA SER A 76 9.42 20.73 -7.93
C SER A 76 9.03 22.13 -8.41
N LYS A 77 7.94 22.71 -7.87
CA LYS A 77 7.43 24.02 -8.32
C LYS A 77 8.07 25.21 -7.61
N THR A 78 8.48 25.05 -6.35
CA THR A 78 9.07 26.14 -5.56
C THR A 78 10.57 26.33 -5.81
N GLY A 79 11.25 25.33 -6.39
CA GLY A 79 12.71 25.37 -6.58
C GLY A 79 13.51 25.14 -5.30
N ILE A 80 12.86 24.83 -4.18
CA ILE A 80 13.51 24.60 -2.87
C ILE A 80 14.57 23.49 -2.95
N ALA A 81 14.35 22.45 -3.76
CA ALA A 81 15.36 21.40 -3.98
C ALA A 81 16.67 21.97 -4.55
N SER A 82 16.58 22.90 -5.50
CA SER A 82 17.75 23.55 -6.10
C SER A 82 18.48 24.42 -5.08
N ASP A 83 17.74 25.22 -4.32
CA ASP A 83 18.32 26.10 -3.29
C ASP A 83 19.02 25.29 -2.17
N LEU A 84 18.41 24.18 -1.77
CA LEU A 84 18.98 23.26 -0.79
C LEU A 84 20.23 22.57 -1.33
N TYR A 85 20.22 22.14 -2.59
CA TYR A 85 21.40 21.57 -3.25
C TYR A 85 22.56 22.58 -3.31
N TRP A 86 22.29 23.82 -3.71
CA TRP A 86 23.30 24.88 -3.75
C TRP A 86 23.88 25.18 -2.36
N THR A 87 23.02 25.21 -1.33
CA THR A 87 23.43 25.40 0.07
C THR A 87 24.33 24.26 0.55
N ALA A 88 23.91 23.00 0.32
CA ALA A 88 24.69 21.82 0.67
C ALA A 88 26.03 21.77 -0.08
N ASN A 89 26.03 22.10 -1.38
CA ASN A 89 27.24 22.20 -2.19
C ASN A 89 28.17 23.32 -1.72
N LYS A 90 27.65 24.42 -1.17
CA LYS A 90 28.50 25.48 -0.61
C LYS A 90 29.21 25.05 0.68
N TRP A 91 28.60 24.17 1.47
CA TRP A 91 29.21 23.63 2.70
C TRP A 91 30.19 22.50 2.43
N VAL A 92 29.81 21.57 1.55
CA VAL A 92 30.52 20.29 1.38
C VAL A 92 31.27 20.22 0.04
N GLY A 93 30.98 21.08 -0.93
CA GLY A 93 31.60 21.04 -2.27
C GLY A 93 33.10 21.34 -2.30
N SER A 94 33.65 21.95 -1.24
CA SER A 94 35.08 22.27 -1.13
C SER A 94 35.96 21.08 -0.70
N ILE A 95 35.37 19.99 -0.17
CA ILE A 95 36.12 18.78 0.18
C ILE A 95 36.23 17.83 -1.03
N ARG A 96 37.33 17.05 -1.08
CA ARG A 96 37.50 16.00 -2.11
C ARG A 96 36.35 15.00 -2.01
N GLY A 97 35.54 14.88 -3.07
CA GLY A 97 34.31 14.08 -3.09
C GLY A 97 33.04 14.84 -2.67
N GLY A 98 33.13 16.14 -2.42
CA GLY A 98 32.05 16.99 -1.95
C GLY A 98 30.81 17.00 -2.82
N LEU A 99 30.98 16.90 -4.14
CA LEU A 99 29.86 16.79 -5.08
C LEU A 99 29.04 15.51 -4.84
N ALA A 100 29.70 14.37 -4.62
CA ALA A 100 29.03 13.11 -4.36
C ALA A 100 28.23 13.16 -3.05
N ILE A 101 28.85 13.71 -2.00
CA ILE A 101 28.20 13.87 -0.69
C ILE A 101 27.00 14.82 -0.79
N ALA A 102 27.14 15.96 -1.46
CA ALA A 102 26.04 16.89 -1.68
C ALA A 102 24.87 16.26 -2.47
N THR A 103 25.18 15.43 -3.46
CA THR A 103 24.14 14.75 -4.27
C THR A 103 23.41 13.68 -3.46
N THR A 104 24.11 12.88 -2.65
CA THR A 104 23.49 11.89 -1.78
C THR A 104 22.65 12.53 -0.68
N PHE A 105 23.12 13.64 -0.10
CA PHE A 105 22.35 14.38 0.90
C PHE A 105 21.09 15.00 0.30
N ALA A 106 21.18 15.56 -0.91
CA ALA A 106 20.03 16.09 -1.64
C ALA A 106 19.04 14.99 -2.03
N ALA A 107 19.51 13.79 -2.39
CA ALA A 107 18.64 12.66 -2.72
C ALA A 107 18.01 12.00 -1.49
N GLY A 108 18.65 12.03 -0.32
CA GLY A 108 18.14 11.42 0.91
C GLY A 108 17.31 12.34 1.81
N ALA A 109 17.29 13.64 1.55
CA ALA A 109 16.50 14.61 2.29
C ALA A 109 15.02 14.67 1.86
N PHE A 110 14.65 13.99 0.77
CA PHE A 110 13.29 13.92 0.21
C PHE A 110 12.87 12.45 0.06
#